data_AF-A0A7C6T1L8-F1
#
_entry.id   AF-A0A7C6T1L8-F1
#
_cell.length_a   1.000
_cell.length_b   1.000
_cell.length_c   1.000
_cell.angle_alpha   90.00
_cell.angle_beta   90.00
_cell.angle_gamma   90.00
#
_symmetry.space_group_name_H-M   'P 1'
#
loop_
_entity.id
_entity.type
_entity.pdbx_description
1 polymer ?
#
loop_
_entity_poly.entity_id
_entity_poly.type
_entity_poly.pdbx_seq_one_letter_code
_entity_poly.pdbx_strand_id
1 'polypeptide(L)'
;MEEVLSELLEQELKARERYTELLAEAKGATERELVGRIIAQKKFEIETLKLLSTGKVPNRFMGFGTVIEDEVNFRDAPSPQALVRVELSRGTPVIVTERRGNWVGVQLYDGRNGWVFRDYVRMSS
;
A
#
# COMPACT_ATOMS: atom_id res chain seq x y z
N MET A 1 12.76 -1.13 19.36
CA MET A 1 11.81 -1.49 18.28
C MET A 1 12.03 -0.60 17.07
N GLU A 2 12.09 0.71 17.23
CA GLU A 2 12.34 1.67 16.13
C GLU A 2 13.66 1.43 15.39
N GLU A 3 14.75 1.19 16.12
CA GLU A 3 16.06 0.83 15.56
C GLU A 3 15.98 -0.44 14.70
N VAL A 4 15.44 -1.52 15.27
CA VAL A 4 15.23 -2.80 14.56
C VAL A 4 14.39 -2.63 13.28
N LEU A 5 13.31 -1.84 13.33
CA LEU A 5 12.48 -1.57 12.14
C LEU A 5 13.27 -0.82 11.06
N SER A 6 14.13 0.11 11.46
CA SER A 6 14.94 0.89 10.53
C SER A 6 16.00 0.03 9.86
N GLU A 7 16.70 -0.81 10.64
CA GLU A 7 17.67 -1.78 10.12
C GLU A 7 17.03 -2.77 9.14
N LEU A 8 15.88 -3.34 9.51
CA LEU A 8 15.14 -4.25 8.63
C LEU A 8 14.69 -3.54 7.34
N LEU A 9 14.17 -2.31 7.44
CA LEU A 9 13.75 -1.55 6.27
C LEU A 9 14.91 -1.30 5.31
N GLU A 10 16.07 -0.91 5.83
CA GLU A 10 17.28 -0.71 5.01
C GLU A 10 17.73 -2.01 4.36
N GLN A 11 17.74 -3.12 5.12
CA GLN A 11 18.06 -4.44 4.60
C GLN A 11 17.15 -4.83 3.44
N GLU A 12 15.84 -4.66 3.58
CA GLU A 12 14.89 -5.07 2.55
C GLU A 12 14.94 -4.17 1.31
N LEU A 13 15.22 -2.88 1.48
CA LEU A 13 15.46 -1.96 0.35
C LEU A 13 16.68 -2.39 -0.47
N LYS A 14 17.80 -2.69 0.19
CA LYS A 14 19.03 -3.21 -0.46
C LYS A 14 18.78 -4.56 -1.14
N ALA A 15 18.06 -5.47 -0.48
CA ALA A 15 17.71 -6.77 -1.06
C ALA A 15 16.88 -6.61 -2.34
N ARG A 16 15.86 -5.73 -2.33
CA ARG A 16 15.04 -5.45 -3.51
C ARG A 16 15.86 -4.90 -4.68
N GLU A 17 16.83 -4.02 -4.42
CA GLU A 17 17.74 -3.49 -5.45
C GLU A 17 18.54 -4.62 -6.10
N ARG A 18 19.17 -5.49 -5.30
CA ARG A 18 19.91 -6.66 -5.80
C ARG A 18 19.05 -7.62 -6.63
N TYR A 19 17.79 -7.86 -6.22
CA TYR A 19 16.87 -8.67 -7.02
C TYR A 19 16.45 -7.97 -8.33
N THR A 20 16.44 -6.63 -8.36
CA THR A 20 16.18 -5.86 -9.58
C THR A 20 17.34 -5.99 -10.57
N GLU A 21 18.59 -5.98 -10.08
CA GLU A 21 19.78 -6.29 -10.88
C GLU A 21 19.72 -7.72 -11.42
N LEU A 22 19.38 -8.70 -10.57
CA LEU A 22 19.21 -10.10 -10.99
C LEU A 22 18.14 -10.26 -12.08
N LEU A 23 17.05 -9.50 -11.99
CA LEU A 23 15.99 -9.50 -13.01
C LEU A 23 16.51 -8.98 -14.36
N ALA A 24 17.39 -7.99 -14.37
CA ALA A 24 17.99 -7.44 -15.58
C ALA A 24 18.87 -8.47 -16.30
N GLU A 25 19.53 -9.35 -15.54
CA GLU A 25 20.39 -10.44 -16.06
C GLU A 25 19.61 -11.71 -16.45
N ALA A 26 18.30 -11.76 -16.19
CA ALA A 26 17.48 -12.92 -16.51
C ALA A 26 17.43 -13.16 -18.03
N LYS A 27 17.72 -14.40 -18.43
CA LYS A 27 17.84 -14.83 -19.84
C LYS A 27 16.51 -15.32 -20.41
N GLY A 28 15.64 -15.87 -19.57
CA GLY A 28 14.37 -16.48 -19.97
C GLY A 28 13.12 -15.84 -19.36
N ALA A 29 11.94 -16.14 -19.92
CA ALA A 29 10.65 -15.69 -19.39
C ALA A 29 10.40 -16.26 -17.98
N THR A 30 10.72 -17.54 -17.75
CA THR A 30 10.54 -18.19 -16.44
C THR A 30 11.43 -17.57 -15.36
N GLU A 31 12.70 -17.28 -15.66
CA GLU A 31 13.60 -16.60 -14.72
C GLU A 31 13.06 -15.23 -14.33
N ARG A 32 12.61 -14.43 -15.31
CA ARG A 32 12.00 -13.12 -15.06
C ARG A 32 10.75 -13.23 -14.19
N GLU A 33 9.90 -14.22 -14.46
CA GLU A 33 8.70 -14.45 -13.65
C GLU A 33 9.04 -14.78 -12.20
N LEU A 34 9.98 -15.71 -11.97
CA LEU A 34 10.39 -16.12 -10.63
C LEU A 34 11.03 -14.97 -9.85
N VAL A 35 11.96 -14.23 -10.47
CA VAL A 35 12.59 -13.06 -9.82
C VAL A 35 11.57 -11.96 -9.58
N GLY A 36 10.63 -11.75 -10.52
CA GLY A 36 9.53 -10.79 -10.37
C GLY A 36 8.66 -11.08 -9.15
N ARG A 37 8.36 -12.35 -8.86
CA ARG A 37 7.63 -12.78 -7.66
C ARG A 37 8.39 -12.43 -6.37
N ILE A 38 9.72 -12.62 -6.36
CA ILE A 38 10.56 -12.24 -5.22
C ILE A 38 10.53 -10.72 -5.01
N ILE A 39 10.64 -9.93 -6.09
CA ILE A 39 10.57 -8.47 -6.00
C ILE A 39 9.21 -8.01 -5.48
N ALA A 40 8.11 -8.64 -5.91
CA ALA A 40 6.77 -8.35 -5.40
C ALA A 40 6.66 -8.63 -3.89
N GLN A 41 7.18 -9.77 -3.44
CA GLN A 41 7.25 -10.09 -2.01
C GLN A 41 8.07 -9.04 -1.23
N LYS A 42 9.25 -8.64 -1.75
CA LYS A 42 10.08 -7.61 -1.10
C LYS A 42 9.39 -6.26 -1.00
N LYS A 43 8.63 -5.87 -2.03
CA LYS A 43 7.81 -4.64 -1.99
C LYS A 43 6.78 -4.69 -0.85
N PHE A 44 6.09 -5.82 -0.69
CA PHE A 44 5.12 -6.02 0.40
C PHE A 44 5.79 -5.92 1.79
N GLU A 45 6.94 -6.57 1.97
CA GLU A 45 7.73 -6.50 3.21
C GLU A 45 8.14 -5.05 3.51
N ILE A 46 8.66 -4.32 2.52
CA ILE A 46 9.04 -2.90 2.65
C ILE A 46 7.83 -2.03 3.02
N GLU A 47 6.67 -2.21 2.37
CA GLU A 47 5.46 -1.44 2.68
C GLU A 47 4.96 -1.71 4.10
N THR A 48 5.07 -2.96 4.56
CA THR A 48 4.76 -3.36 5.93
C THR A 48 5.69 -2.70 6.93
N LEU A 49 7.01 -2.76 6.70
CA LEU A 49 8.00 -2.12 7.57
C LEU A 49 7.80 -0.61 7.63
N LYS A 50 7.54 0.04 6.50
CA LYS A 50 7.19 1.47 6.46
C LYS A 50 5.95 1.79 7.30
N LEU A 51 4.89 0.99 7.17
CA LEU A 51 3.67 1.17 7.98
C LEU A 51 3.98 1.04 9.47
N LEU A 52 4.72 0.01 9.87
CA LEU A 52 5.14 -0.20 11.26
C LEU A 52 5.97 0.99 11.78
N SER A 53 6.90 1.51 10.98
CA SER A 53 7.72 2.67 11.33
C SER A 53 6.93 3.97 11.51
N THR A 54 5.71 4.08 10.96
CA THR A 54 4.88 5.29 11.17
C THR A 54 4.36 5.43 12.60
N GLY A 55 4.28 4.32 13.36
CA GLY A 55 3.57 4.26 14.63
C GLY A 55 2.04 4.43 14.53
N LYS A 56 1.49 4.51 13.31
CA LYS A 56 0.06 4.74 13.03
C LYS A 56 -0.58 3.53 12.35
N VAL A 57 -0.32 2.34 12.91
CA VAL A 57 -0.88 1.08 12.41
C VAL A 57 -2.38 1.02 12.71
N PRO A 58 -3.24 0.63 11.74
CA PRO A 58 -4.68 0.53 11.99
C PRO A 58 -5.01 -0.70 12.85
N ASN A 59 -6.11 -0.63 13.61
CA ASN A 59 -6.62 -1.77 14.38
C ASN A 59 -7.11 -2.95 13.51
N ARG A 60 -7.33 -2.71 12.21
CA ARG A 60 -7.71 -3.72 11.23
C ARG A 60 -6.95 -3.48 9.93
N PHE A 61 -6.42 -4.55 9.35
CA PHE A 61 -5.71 -4.54 8.08
C PHE A 61 -6.36 -5.55 7.14
N MET A 62 -6.80 -5.11 5.97
CA MET A 62 -7.25 -5.98 4.89
C MET A 62 -6.27 -6.04 3.73
N GLY A 63 -5.39 -5.05 3.59
CA GLY A 63 -4.39 -5.00 2.54
C GLY A 63 -3.95 -3.57 2.22
N PHE A 64 -2.85 -3.46 1.48
CA PHE A 64 -2.46 -2.21 0.87
C PHE A 64 -3.32 -1.92 -0.36
N GLY A 65 -3.42 -0.64 -0.72
CA GLY A 65 -4.08 -0.22 -1.93
C GLY A 65 -3.53 1.08 -2.46
N THR A 66 -3.97 1.43 -3.65
CA THR A 66 -3.60 2.68 -4.32
C THR A 66 -4.83 3.29 -4.95
N VAL A 67 -4.97 4.60 -4.81
CA VAL A 67 -5.99 5.37 -5.51
C VAL A 67 -5.69 5.35 -7.01
N ILE A 68 -6.66 4.97 -7.82
CA ILE A 68 -6.47 4.79 -9.28
C ILE A 68 -7.18 5.83 -10.14
N GLU A 69 -7.89 6.78 -9.53
CA GLU A 69 -8.48 7.92 -10.24
C GLU A 69 -7.97 9.24 -9.66
N ASP A 70 -8.19 10.32 -10.39
CA ASP A 70 -7.88 11.67 -9.95
C ASP A 70 -9.07 12.26 -9.16
N GLU A 71 -8.79 13.22 -8.27
CA GLU A 71 -9.81 13.95 -7.47
C GLU A 71 -10.77 13.03 -6.68
N VAL A 72 -10.21 11.98 -6.06
CA VAL A 72 -11.02 10.98 -5.34
C VAL A 72 -11.41 11.50 -3.96
N ASN A 73 -12.70 11.66 -3.75
CA ASN A 73 -13.28 12.08 -2.46
C ASN A 73 -12.96 11.10 -1.33
N PHE A 74 -12.21 11.55 -0.33
CA PHE A 74 -12.03 10.86 0.95
C PHE A 74 -13.01 11.42 1.99
N ARG A 75 -13.98 10.59 2.34
CA ARG A 75 -15.15 10.98 3.14
C ARG A 75 -15.07 10.49 4.58
N ASP A 76 -15.84 11.11 5.47
CA ASP A 76 -15.91 10.72 6.88
C ASP A 76 -16.77 9.47 7.15
N ALA A 77 -17.73 9.16 6.27
CA ALA A 77 -18.60 7.99 6.34
C ALA A 77 -18.81 7.32 4.96
N PRO A 78 -19.24 6.04 4.90
CA PRO A 78 -19.48 5.32 3.63
C PRO A 78 -20.82 5.74 3.00
N SER A 79 -20.93 7.02 2.63
CA SER A 79 -22.14 7.59 2.06
C SER A 79 -21.80 8.72 1.08
N PRO A 80 -22.53 8.84 -0.04
CA PRO A 80 -22.31 9.94 -0.98
C PRO A 80 -22.70 11.31 -0.40
N GLN A 81 -23.53 11.35 0.67
CA GLN A 81 -23.87 12.58 1.38
C GLN A 81 -22.89 12.93 2.51
N ALA A 82 -21.92 12.05 2.80
CA ALA A 82 -20.97 12.26 3.89
C ALA A 82 -19.97 13.39 3.56
N LEU A 83 -19.41 14.04 4.58
CA LEU A 83 -18.50 15.17 4.40
C LEU A 83 -17.22 14.72 3.69
N VAL A 84 -16.84 15.44 2.63
CA VAL A 84 -15.52 15.27 2.00
C VAL A 84 -14.47 15.94 2.89
N ARG A 85 -13.54 15.16 3.43
CA ARG A 85 -12.46 15.67 4.28
C ARG A 85 -11.27 16.16 3.46
N VAL A 86 -10.94 15.44 2.40
CA VAL A 86 -9.86 15.77 1.46
C VAL A 86 -10.12 15.05 0.14
N GLU A 87 -9.50 15.54 -0.93
CA GLU A 87 -9.42 14.83 -2.21
C GLU A 87 -8.05 14.15 -2.32
N LEU A 88 -8.06 12.90 -2.80
CA LEU A 88 -6.86 12.10 -3.02
C LEU A 88 -6.54 12.06 -4.51
N SER A 89 -5.28 12.29 -4.84
CA SER A 89 -4.78 12.17 -6.21
C SER A 89 -4.50 10.71 -6.57
N ARG A 90 -4.49 10.40 -7.88
CA ARG A 90 -4.04 9.10 -8.39
C ARG A 90 -2.65 8.77 -7.86
N GLY A 91 -2.44 7.49 -7.53
CA GLY A 91 -1.19 7.02 -6.96
C GLY A 91 -1.07 7.19 -5.45
N THR A 92 -2.02 7.85 -4.79
CA THR A 92 -2.02 7.95 -3.32
C THR A 92 -2.09 6.56 -2.69
N PRO A 93 -1.09 6.16 -1.88
CA PRO A 93 -1.12 4.88 -1.19
C PRO A 93 -2.08 4.94 -0.01
N VAL A 94 -2.85 3.87 0.16
CA VAL A 94 -3.85 3.74 1.24
C VAL A 94 -3.74 2.37 1.89
N ILE A 95 -4.12 2.28 3.16
CA ILE A 95 -4.25 1.01 3.87
C ILE A 95 -5.74 0.70 3.96
N VAL A 96 -6.19 -0.39 3.34
CA VAL A 96 -7.59 -0.80 3.38
C VAL A 96 -7.85 -1.47 4.73
N THR A 97 -8.80 -0.92 5.47
CA THR A 97 -9.14 -1.39 6.82
C THR A 97 -10.43 -2.18 6.84
N GLU A 98 -11.43 -1.83 6.02
CA GLU A 98 -12.69 -2.56 5.95
C GLU A 98 -13.44 -2.36 4.62
N ARG A 99 -14.49 -3.15 4.39
CA ARG A 99 -15.41 -3.01 3.25
C ARG A 99 -16.85 -2.92 3.74
N ARG A 100 -17.62 -1.96 3.23
CA ARG A 100 -19.07 -1.81 3.50
C ARG A 100 -19.81 -1.41 2.23
N GLY A 101 -20.52 -2.38 1.64
CA GLY A 101 -21.18 -2.18 0.35
C GLY A 101 -20.18 -1.74 -0.72
N ASN A 102 -20.45 -0.60 -1.36
CA ASN A 102 -19.60 -0.02 -2.39
C ASN A 102 -18.47 0.87 -1.85
N TRP A 103 -18.25 0.88 -0.54
CA TRP A 103 -17.23 1.70 0.10
C TRP A 103 -16.13 0.85 0.71
N VAL A 104 -14.92 1.38 0.67
CA VAL A 104 -13.77 0.86 1.40
C VAL A 104 -13.41 1.84 2.51
N GLY A 105 -13.28 1.33 3.72
CA GLY A 105 -12.66 2.07 4.81
C GLY A 105 -11.16 2.04 4.58
N VAL A 106 -10.53 3.21 4.63
CA VAL A 106 -9.08 3.34 4.40
C VAL A 106 -8.44 4.23 5.46
N GLN A 107 -7.18 3.94 5.73
CA GLN A 107 -6.29 4.79 6.51
C GLN A 107 -5.19 5.32 5.57
N LEU A 108 -4.89 6.61 5.67
CA LEU A 108 -3.71 7.22 5.05
C LEU A 108 -2.48 6.96 5.93
N TYR A 109 -1.27 6.98 5.34
CA TYR A 109 -0.03 6.76 6.11
C TYR A 109 0.21 7.80 7.22
N ASP A 110 -0.45 8.96 7.17
CA ASP A 110 -0.46 9.94 8.25
C ASP A 110 -1.46 9.63 9.39
N GLY A 111 -2.15 8.49 9.31
CA GLY A 111 -3.10 7.97 10.31
C GLY A 111 -4.54 8.42 10.13
N ARG A 112 -4.86 9.34 9.20
CA ARG A 112 -6.24 9.77 8.96
C ARG A 112 -7.08 8.62 8.41
N ASN A 113 -8.23 8.38 9.03
CA ASN A 113 -9.21 7.38 8.61
C ASN A 113 -10.38 8.01 7.86
N GLY A 114 -10.92 7.29 6.89
CA GLY A 114 -12.06 7.72 6.10
C GLY A 114 -12.51 6.65 5.11
N TRP A 115 -13.34 7.07 4.17
CA TRP A 115 -14.03 6.19 3.23
C TRP A 115 -13.84 6.67 1.80
N VAL A 116 -13.60 5.71 0.91
CA VAL A 116 -13.47 5.95 -0.53
C VAL A 116 -14.38 4.96 -1.25
N PHE A 117 -14.92 5.35 -2.40
CA PHE A 117 -15.69 4.43 -3.24
C PHE A 117 -14.77 3.32 -3.75
N ARG A 118 -15.20 2.07 -3.63
CA ARG A 118 -14.35 0.88 -3.83
C ARG A 118 -13.65 0.87 -5.19
N ASP A 119 -14.33 1.28 -6.25
CA ASP A 119 -13.81 1.20 -7.62
C ASP A 119 -12.64 2.17 -7.86
N TYR A 120 -12.43 3.13 -6.96
CA TYR A 120 -11.30 4.07 -7.03
C TYR A 120 -10.06 3.57 -6.29
N VAL A 121 -10.13 2.40 -5.65
CA VAL A 121 -8.99 1.80 -4.94
C VAL A 121 -8.66 0.45 -5.53
N ARG A 122 -7.46 0.32 -6.09
CA ARG A 122 -6.88 -0.97 -6.45
C ARG A 122 -6.11 -1.51 -5.27
N MET A 123 -6.52 -2.67 -4.75
CA MET A 123 -5.74 -3.37 -3.74
C MET A 123 -4.48 -3.97 -4.37
N SER A 124 -3.37 -3.84 -3.65
CA SER A 124 -2.15 -4.57 -3.96
C SER A 124 -2.35 -6.03 -3.60
N SER A 125 -2.12 -6.93 -4.55
CA SER A 125 -2.12 -8.40 -4.36
C SER A 125 -0.69 -8.92 -4.23
#